data_AF-A0AA95S2G5-F1
#
_entry.id   AF-A0AA95S2G5-F1
#
_cell.length_a   1.000
_cell.length_b   1.000
_cell.length_c   1.000
_cell.angle_alpha   90.00
_cell.angle_beta   90.00
_cell.angle_gamma   90.00
#
_symmetry.space_group_name_H-M   'P 1'
#
loop_
_entity.id
_entity.type
_entity.pdbx_description
1 polymer ?
#
loop_
_entity_poly.entity_id
_entity_poly.type
_entity_poly.pdbx_seq_one_letter_code
_entity_poly.pdbx_strand_id
1 'polypeptide(L)'
;MAVHVVIAGEDLWTISNRYNVSIQSIVDLNGLPSATSIVPGLALYIPNSLPPLRYYRIMAGDQIWKLAQQFNTDASAILAMNPGINPNHLHIGQIITIPSPEKLEIATLGFIVPSAESNVLTILDSISGQLTYLAIVSYSFTEEGFAYNQIEDSAIIAKSNQLNIIPLLMIRNFTGSDFSPELAGRVLGNPTYRGNLVASIVNLTIERGFGGVSIDLEFIPPARRSDFIIFLTDLKNALGELILHVNVHAKTADIPTNRIIGAYDYAAIGKAADLVAVMTIDYGYPGGPPDPIAPITWMEQVIQYSITQINPRKMQIAMALYGYDKVVQSNKTNAQSVLAAQNQAITTGTPIEFDSTSKSPWYRYWRGVEEHVVWFEDIRSYIEKYRLIDVYHLSGTTFWQISLAAPQNWAFLSRNIAVMKNMD
;
A
#
# COMPACT_ATOMS: atom_id res chain seq x y z
N MET A 1 -15.02 5.56 17.63
CA MET A 1 -13.77 5.16 16.92
C MET A 1 -13.60 3.67 17.01
N ALA A 2 -13.16 3.04 15.92
CA ALA A 2 -12.91 1.61 15.83
C ALA A 2 -11.54 1.17 16.37
N VAL A 3 -10.79 2.08 16.98
CA VAL A 3 -9.43 1.82 17.47
C VAL A 3 -9.38 2.10 18.97
N HIS A 4 -8.82 1.16 19.71
CA HIS A 4 -8.55 1.27 21.12
C HIS A 4 -7.05 1.12 21.36
N VAL A 5 -6.43 2.09 22.04
CA VAL A 5 -5.01 2.04 22.41
C VAL A 5 -4.92 1.60 23.86
N VAL A 6 -4.30 0.44 24.09
CA VAL A 6 -4.17 -0.15 25.43
C VAL A 6 -3.38 0.78 26.34
N ILE A 7 -3.88 1.02 27.55
CA ILE A 7 -3.15 1.77 28.58
C ILE A 7 -2.55 0.84 29.65
N ALA A 8 -1.62 1.36 30.45
CA ALA A 8 -1.01 0.59 31.52
C ALA A 8 -2.07 0.09 32.53
N GLY A 9 -2.04 -1.22 32.82
CA GLY A 9 -2.96 -1.88 33.76
C GLY A 9 -4.30 -2.30 33.18
N GLU A 10 -4.56 -2.06 31.88
CA GLU A 10 -5.77 -2.51 31.20
C GLU A 10 -5.67 -3.99 30.78
N ASP A 11 -6.82 -4.66 30.64
CA ASP A 11 -6.92 -6.05 30.19
C ASP A 11 -8.02 -6.21 29.12
N LEU A 12 -8.04 -7.34 28.41
CA LEU A 12 -9.06 -7.55 27.37
C LEU A 12 -10.48 -7.67 27.94
N TRP A 13 -10.66 -7.99 29.23
CA TRP A 13 -11.99 -8.06 29.86
C TRP A 13 -12.61 -6.67 30.02
N THR A 14 -11.84 -5.72 30.54
CA THR A 14 -12.24 -4.32 30.67
C THR A 14 -12.50 -3.68 29.30
N ILE A 15 -11.67 -3.98 28.30
CA ILE A 15 -11.84 -3.51 26.92
C ILE A 15 -13.10 -4.13 26.28
N SER A 16 -13.27 -5.45 26.38
CA SER A 16 -14.44 -6.20 25.94
C SER A 16 -15.74 -5.60 26.49
N ASN A 17 -15.78 -5.33 27.79
CA ASN A 17 -16.94 -4.73 28.45
C ASN A 17 -17.19 -3.28 28.00
N ARG A 18 -16.13 -2.48 27.81
CA ARG A 18 -16.26 -1.09 27.35
C ARG A 18 -16.92 -1.01 25.97
N TYR A 19 -16.54 -1.90 25.06
CA TYR A 19 -17.01 -1.87 23.67
C TYR A 19 -18.15 -2.84 23.37
N ASN A 20 -18.54 -3.66 24.35
CA ASN A 20 -19.57 -4.69 24.20
C ASN A 20 -19.28 -5.65 23.02
N VAL A 21 -18.04 -6.15 22.95
CA VAL A 21 -17.58 -7.13 21.96
C VAL A 21 -16.91 -8.29 22.68
N SER A 22 -16.91 -9.49 22.11
CA SER A 22 -16.27 -10.63 22.79
C SER A 22 -14.74 -10.51 22.79
N ILE A 23 -14.09 -11.01 23.85
CA ILE A 23 -12.63 -11.11 23.93
C ILE A 23 -12.07 -11.89 22.73
N GLN A 24 -12.73 -12.99 22.34
CA GLN A 24 -12.29 -13.81 21.21
C GLN A 24 -12.28 -13.01 19.90
N SER A 25 -13.32 -12.20 19.66
CA SER A 25 -13.36 -11.32 18.48
C SER A 25 -12.23 -10.30 18.47
N ILE A 26 -11.83 -9.77 19.64
CA ILE A 26 -10.66 -8.88 19.75
C ILE A 26 -9.38 -9.65 19.43
N VAL A 27 -9.20 -10.84 19.99
CA VAL A 27 -8.02 -11.69 19.76
C VAL A 27 -7.87 -12.02 18.27
N ASP A 28 -8.92 -12.52 17.62
CA ASP A 28 -8.88 -13.00 16.24
C ASP A 28 -8.59 -11.85 15.26
N LEU A 29 -9.27 -10.71 15.40
CA LEU A 29 -9.12 -9.57 14.48
C LEU A 29 -7.77 -8.86 14.59
N ASN A 30 -7.10 -8.99 15.73
CA ASN A 30 -5.82 -8.34 16.00
C ASN A 30 -4.63 -9.32 15.94
N GLY A 31 -4.89 -10.60 15.67
CA GLY A 31 -3.87 -11.65 15.62
C GLY A 31 -3.12 -11.83 16.95
N LEU A 32 -3.81 -11.63 18.07
CA LEU A 32 -3.18 -11.74 19.39
C LEU A 32 -2.85 -13.22 19.68
N PRO A 33 -1.68 -13.52 20.29
CA PRO A 33 -1.34 -14.89 20.66
C PRO A 33 -2.31 -15.51 21.69
N SER A 34 -2.88 -14.70 22.57
CA SER A 34 -3.86 -15.12 23.58
C SER A 34 -4.63 -13.94 24.16
N ALA A 35 -5.64 -14.22 24.99
CA ALA A 35 -6.45 -13.20 25.67
C ALA A 35 -5.69 -12.34 26.70
N THR A 36 -4.48 -12.75 27.11
CA THR A 36 -3.62 -12.01 28.05
C THR A 36 -2.44 -11.33 27.35
N SER A 37 -2.36 -11.46 26.03
CA SER A 37 -1.22 -11.00 25.24
C SER A 37 -1.43 -9.56 24.74
N ILE A 38 -1.34 -8.58 25.64
CA ILE A 38 -1.40 -7.14 25.31
C ILE A 38 -0.30 -6.36 26.04
N VAL A 39 0.09 -5.20 25.50
CA VAL A 39 1.05 -4.26 26.10
C VAL A 39 0.56 -2.82 25.94
N PRO A 40 0.98 -1.88 26.82
CA PRO A 40 0.63 -0.47 26.66
C PRO A 40 1.01 0.06 25.28
N GLY A 41 0.14 0.88 24.69
CA GLY A 41 0.34 1.48 23.38
C GLY A 41 -0.04 0.60 22.18
N LEU A 42 -0.35 -0.69 22.42
CA LEU A 42 -0.92 -1.57 21.41
C LEU A 42 -2.25 -1.00 20.89
N ALA A 43 -2.35 -0.80 19.58
CA ALA A 43 -3.56 -0.36 18.93
C ALA A 43 -4.40 -1.55 18.46
N LEU A 44 -5.53 -1.77 19.13
CA LEU A 44 -6.51 -2.79 18.80
C LEU A 44 -7.57 -2.23 17.86
N TYR A 45 -7.84 -2.92 16.76
CA TYR A 45 -9.04 -2.71 15.96
C TYR A 45 -10.22 -3.41 16.64
N ILE A 46 -11.27 -2.63 16.93
CA ILE A 46 -12.46 -3.05 17.66
C ILE A 46 -13.67 -3.09 16.71
N PRO A 47 -14.32 -4.26 16.57
CA PRO A 47 -15.58 -4.38 15.84
C PRO A 47 -16.60 -3.35 16.30
N ASN A 48 -17.26 -2.70 15.35
CA ASN A 48 -18.38 -1.82 15.66
C ASN A 48 -19.33 -1.68 14.46
N SER A 49 -20.54 -1.21 14.79
CA SER A 49 -21.63 -0.96 13.84
C SER A 49 -21.70 0.50 13.39
N LEU A 50 -20.70 1.34 13.74
CA LEU A 50 -20.72 2.74 13.34
C LEU A 50 -20.56 2.88 11.82
N PRO A 51 -21.12 3.94 11.21
CA PRO A 51 -20.86 4.24 9.82
C PRO A 51 -19.35 4.38 9.54
N PRO A 52 -18.87 3.91 8.37
CA PRO A 52 -17.55 4.25 7.87
C PRO A 52 -17.30 5.77 7.89
N LEU A 53 -16.02 6.15 7.95
CA LEU A 53 -15.61 7.55 7.90
C LEU A 53 -15.10 7.88 6.49
N ARG A 54 -15.61 8.98 5.96
CA ARG A 54 -15.11 9.67 4.77
C ARG A 54 -14.35 10.92 5.19
N TYR A 55 -13.36 11.30 4.39
CA TYR A 55 -12.54 12.47 4.63
C TYR A 55 -12.59 13.39 3.43
N TYR A 56 -12.99 14.64 3.67
CA TYR A 56 -13.32 15.56 2.60
C TYR A 56 -12.63 16.90 2.81
N ARG A 57 -12.06 17.45 1.73
CA ARG A 57 -11.44 18.77 1.72
C ARG A 57 -12.47 19.80 1.28
N ILE A 58 -12.79 20.75 2.16
CA ILE A 58 -13.73 21.83 1.89
C ILE A 58 -13.29 22.61 0.63
N MET A 59 -14.22 22.74 -0.30
CA MET A 59 -14.13 23.51 -1.52
C MET A 59 -14.95 24.81 -1.43
N ALA A 60 -14.72 25.72 -2.37
CA ALA A 60 -15.47 26.97 -2.46
C ALA A 60 -16.97 26.69 -2.68
N GLY A 61 -17.83 27.27 -1.84
CA GLY A 61 -19.28 27.15 -1.94
C GLY A 61 -19.89 25.96 -1.16
N ASP A 62 -19.06 25.17 -0.48
CA ASP A 62 -19.53 24.09 0.38
C ASP A 62 -20.34 24.62 1.57
N GLN A 63 -21.34 23.83 1.95
CA GLN A 63 -22.18 24.06 3.12
C GLN A 63 -22.42 22.70 3.79
N ILE A 64 -22.39 22.64 5.11
CA ILE A 64 -22.48 21.37 5.87
C ILE A 64 -23.72 20.56 5.47
N TRP A 65 -24.87 21.20 5.25
CA TRP A 65 -26.09 20.49 4.86
C TRP A 65 -26.03 19.89 3.45
N LYS A 66 -25.30 20.51 2.51
CA LYS A 66 -25.08 19.95 1.16
C LYS A 66 -24.17 18.74 1.23
N LEU A 67 -23.09 18.82 2.02
CA LEU A 67 -22.19 17.70 2.25
C LEU A 67 -22.93 16.56 2.97
N ALA A 68 -23.79 16.87 3.93
CA ALA A 68 -24.63 15.87 4.59
C ALA A 68 -25.51 15.11 3.58
N GLN A 69 -26.18 15.83 2.67
CA GLN A 69 -26.97 15.21 1.60
C GLN A 69 -26.10 14.38 0.65
N GLN A 70 -24.95 14.91 0.23
CA GLN A 70 -24.04 14.24 -0.70
C GLN A 70 -23.49 12.92 -0.15
N PHE A 71 -23.14 12.89 1.13
CA PHE A 71 -22.57 11.71 1.80
C PHE A 71 -23.63 10.89 2.53
N ASN A 72 -24.92 11.12 2.26
CA ASN A 72 -26.03 10.39 2.86
C ASN A 72 -25.93 10.29 4.40
N THR A 73 -25.78 11.45 5.06
CA THR A 73 -25.62 11.58 6.51
C THR A 73 -26.29 12.85 7.04
N ASP A 74 -26.19 13.09 8.35
CA ASP A 74 -26.76 14.26 9.02
C ASP A 74 -25.73 15.36 9.25
N ALA A 75 -26.15 16.62 9.09
CA ALA A 75 -25.32 17.79 9.39
C ALA A 75 -24.82 17.79 10.84
N SER A 76 -25.66 17.37 11.80
CA SER A 76 -25.28 17.25 13.21
C SER A 76 -24.22 16.17 13.44
N ALA A 77 -24.28 15.05 12.69
CA ALA A 77 -23.28 14.00 12.75
C ALA A 77 -21.92 14.48 12.21
N ILE A 78 -21.92 15.26 11.12
CA ILE A 78 -20.71 15.91 10.62
C ILE A 78 -20.14 16.86 11.67
N LEU A 79 -20.96 17.74 12.26
CA LEU A 79 -20.49 18.71 13.26
C LEU A 79 -19.95 18.02 14.52
N ALA A 80 -20.60 16.94 14.98
CA ALA A 80 -20.13 16.16 16.11
C ALA A 80 -18.76 15.50 15.87
N MET A 81 -18.48 15.09 14.63
CA MET A 81 -17.19 14.51 14.24
C MET A 81 -16.09 15.57 14.02
N ASN A 82 -16.43 16.86 13.95
CA ASN A 82 -15.50 17.94 13.68
C ASN A 82 -15.62 19.05 14.76
N PRO A 83 -15.25 18.75 16.03
CA PRO A 83 -15.36 19.73 17.10
C PRO A 83 -14.56 21.00 16.77
N GLY A 84 -15.18 22.16 16.95
CA GLY A 84 -14.59 23.46 16.67
C GLY A 84 -14.83 24.00 15.25
N ILE A 85 -15.47 23.25 14.35
CA ILE A 85 -15.85 23.79 13.04
C ILE A 85 -17.04 24.77 13.17
N ASN A 86 -16.97 25.91 12.46
CA ASN A 86 -18.09 26.82 12.35
C ASN A 86 -18.87 26.53 11.05
N PRO A 87 -20.11 26.02 11.10
CA PRO A 87 -20.89 25.66 9.91
C PRO A 87 -21.16 26.83 8.97
N ASN A 88 -21.12 28.07 9.47
CA ASN A 88 -21.36 29.27 8.68
C ASN A 88 -20.07 29.85 8.07
N HIS A 89 -18.91 29.51 8.64
CA HIS A 89 -17.59 30.02 8.21
C HIS A 89 -16.64 28.84 7.95
N LEU A 90 -16.93 28.04 6.92
CA LEU A 90 -16.03 26.97 6.50
C LEU A 90 -14.78 27.54 5.82
N HIS A 91 -13.63 26.95 6.09
CA HIS A 91 -12.37 27.36 5.49
C HIS A 91 -12.03 26.46 4.30
N ILE A 92 -11.86 27.05 3.11
CA ILE A 92 -11.41 26.30 1.92
C ILE A 92 -10.08 25.61 2.21
N GLY A 93 -9.98 24.34 1.83
CA GLY A 93 -8.81 23.50 2.07
C GLY A 93 -8.81 22.78 3.42
N GLN A 94 -9.68 23.15 4.36
CA GLN A 94 -9.88 22.43 5.61
C GLN A 94 -10.35 21.00 5.34
N ILE A 95 -9.76 20.02 6.01
CA ILE A 95 -10.19 18.62 5.93
C ILE A 95 -11.17 18.35 7.06
N ILE A 96 -12.30 17.73 6.73
CA ILE A 96 -13.34 17.33 7.69
C ILE A 96 -13.60 15.82 7.61
N THR A 97 -14.04 15.25 8.72
CA THR A 97 -14.45 13.85 8.83
C THR A 97 -15.97 13.74 8.71
N ILE A 98 -16.46 12.89 7.82
CA ILE A 98 -17.87 12.72 7.52
C ILE A 98 -18.25 11.26 7.79
N PRO A 99 -19.07 10.96 8.82
CA PRO A 99 -19.60 9.61 9.01
C PRO A 99 -20.63 9.33 7.92
N SER A 100 -20.44 8.29 7.13
CA SER A 100 -21.27 8.00 5.96
C SER A 100 -21.47 6.49 5.76
N PRO A 101 -22.68 6.03 5.38
CA PRO A 101 -22.88 4.66 4.91
C PRO A 101 -22.18 4.41 3.57
N GLU A 102 -21.86 5.45 2.80
CA GLU A 102 -21.15 5.37 1.53
C GLU A 102 -19.65 5.21 1.79
N LYS A 103 -19.18 3.97 1.64
CA LYS A 103 -17.77 3.63 1.78
C LYS A 103 -16.91 4.35 0.75
N LEU A 104 -15.66 4.61 1.11
CA LEU A 104 -14.65 4.98 0.14
C LEU A 104 -14.51 3.84 -0.87
N GLU A 105 -14.67 4.14 -2.16
CA GLU A 105 -14.50 3.19 -3.25
C GLU A 105 -13.12 3.35 -3.88
N ILE A 106 -12.33 2.26 -3.88
CA ILE A 106 -10.95 2.24 -4.39
C ILE A 106 -10.60 0.91 -5.03
N ALA A 107 -9.58 0.92 -5.88
CA ALA A 107 -8.92 -0.27 -6.38
C ALA A 107 -7.68 -0.61 -5.53
N THR A 108 -7.56 -1.87 -5.12
CA THR A 108 -6.42 -2.35 -4.32
C THR A 108 -5.60 -3.37 -5.10
N LEU A 109 -4.28 -3.34 -4.93
CA LEU A 109 -3.36 -4.28 -5.55
C LEU A 109 -2.49 -4.96 -4.49
N GLY A 110 -2.48 -6.29 -4.48
CA GLY A 110 -1.53 -7.07 -3.68
C GLY A 110 -0.31 -7.46 -4.50
N PHE A 111 0.89 -7.33 -3.95
CA PHE A 111 2.07 -7.99 -4.50
C PHE A 111 2.26 -9.35 -3.83
N ILE A 112 2.63 -10.36 -4.61
CA ILE A 112 2.99 -11.68 -4.10
C ILE A 112 4.23 -12.23 -4.78
N VAL A 113 5.26 -12.54 -3.99
CA VAL A 113 6.35 -13.42 -4.42
C VAL A 113 5.92 -14.86 -4.20
N PRO A 114 5.81 -15.69 -5.26
CA PRO A 114 5.46 -17.08 -5.09
C PRO A 114 6.48 -17.79 -4.19
N SER A 115 5.95 -18.54 -3.25
CA SER A 115 6.71 -19.39 -2.32
C SER A 115 5.96 -20.73 -2.22
N ALA A 116 6.06 -21.48 -1.12
CA ALA A 116 5.28 -22.72 -0.96
C ALA A 116 3.80 -22.50 -1.31
N GLU A 117 3.36 -23.11 -2.43
CA GLU A 117 2.11 -22.75 -3.13
C GLU A 117 0.88 -22.79 -2.22
N SER A 118 0.81 -23.77 -1.31
CA SER A 118 -0.32 -23.97 -0.39
C SER A 118 -0.60 -22.78 0.52
N ASN A 119 0.43 -22.04 0.93
CA ASN A 119 0.26 -20.86 1.79
C ASN A 119 -0.32 -19.67 1.01
N VAL A 120 0.13 -19.46 -0.22
CA VAL A 120 -0.32 -18.35 -1.07
C VAL A 120 -1.81 -18.49 -1.39
N LEU A 121 -2.28 -19.69 -1.74
CA LEU A 121 -3.69 -19.90 -2.08
C LEU A 121 -4.60 -19.65 -0.86
N THR A 122 -4.16 -20.04 0.33
CA THR A 122 -4.89 -19.78 1.60
C THR A 122 -4.98 -18.28 1.91
N ILE A 123 -3.89 -17.54 1.67
CA ILE A 123 -3.89 -16.08 1.81
C ILE A 123 -4.93 -15.48 0.86
N LEU A 124 -4.91 -15.85 -0.42
CA LEU A 124 -5.86 -15.33 -1.41
C LEU A 124 -7.31 -15.60 -1.03
N ASP A 125 -7.63 -16.79 -0.52
CA ASP A 125 -8.97 -17.09 -0.01
C ASP A 125 -9.38 -16.11 1.11
N SER A 126 -8.47 -15.87 2.07
CA SER A 126 -8.75 -15.04 3.23
C SER A 126 -8.93 -13.55 2.92
N ILE A 127 -8.25 -13.03 1.88
CA ILE A 127 -8.27 -11.60 1.52
C ILE A 127 -8.92 -11.30 0.17
N SER A 128 -9.63 -12.27 -0.40
CA SER A 128 -10.21 -12.16 -1.74
C SER A 128 -11.12 -10.95 -1.89
N GLY A 129 -11.94 -10.63 -0.88
CA GLY A 129 -12.82 -9.46 -0.87
C GLY A 129 -12.10 -8.11 -0.81
N GLN A 130 -10.80 -8.10 -0.50
CA GLN A 130 -10.00 -6.89 -0.27
C GLN A 130 -9.00 -6.60 -1.39
N LEU A 131 -8.99 -7.39 -2.47
CA LEU A 131 -8.10 -7.22 -3.63
C LEU A 131 -8.88 -7.00 -4.93
N THR A 132 -8.53 -5.96 -5.69
CA THR A 132 -8.91 -5.80 -7.10
C THR A 132 -7.92 -6.54 -8.01
N TYR A 133 -6.63 -6.30 -7.77
CA TYR A 133 -5.52 -6.82 -8.57
C TYR A 133 -4.56 -7.64 -7.72
N LEU A 134 -3.86 -8.57 -8.38
CA LEU A 134 -2.74 -9.30 -7.81
C LEU A 134 -1.55 -9.24 -8.76
N ALA A 135 -0.48 -8.53 -8.39
CA ALA A 135 0.77 -8.55 -9.15
C ALA A 135 1.65 -9.72 -8.69
N ILE A 136 1.86 -10.68 -9.59
CA ILE A 136 2.57 -11.93 -9.30
C ILE A 136 4.05 -11.77 -9.69
N VAL A 137 4.93 -11.74 -8.69
CA VAL A 137 6.37 -11.46 -8.84
C VAL A 137 7.10 -12.72 -9.33
N SER A 138 7.04 -12.98 -10.63
CA SER A 138 7.60 -14.20 -11.23
C SER A 138 8.45 -13.97 -12.48
N TYR A 139 8.50 -12.77 -13.06
CA TYR A 139 9.09 -12.60 -14.40
C TYR A 139 10.27 -11.65 -14.42
N SER A 140 11.25 -11.99 -15.26
CA SER A 140 12.39 -11.14 -15.64
C SER A 140 12.60 -11.25 -17.15
N PHE A 141 13.70 -10.71 -17.67
CA PHE A 141 13.99 -10.71 -19.10
C PHE A 141 15.49 -10.82 -19.42
N THR A 142 15.80 -11.35 -20.60
CA THR A 142 17.18 -11.53 -21.08
C THR A 142 17.81 -10.23 -21.57
N GLU A 143 19.12 -10.24 -21.81
CA GLU A 143 19.87 -9.10 -22.36
C GLU A 143 19.45 -8.69 -23.79
N GLU A 144 18.76 -9.57 -24.51
CA GLU A 144 18.16 -9.34 -25.83
C GLU A 144 16.68 -8.94 -25.75
N GLY A 145 16.15 -8.81 -24.53
CA GLY A 145 14.78 -8.38 -24.28
C GLY A 145 13.74 -9.48 -24.45
N PHE A 146 14.01 -10.73 -24.06
CA PHE A 146 12.96 -11.75 -24.02
C PHE A 146 12.51 -11.99 -22.58
N ALA A 147 11.24 -11.73 -22.28
CA ALA A 147 10.64 -12.03 -20.98
C ALA A 147 10.59 -13.55 -20.75
N TYR A 148 10.85 -13.96 -19.51
CA TYR A 148 10.79 -15.36 -19.09
C TYR A 148 10.27 -15.50 -17.66
N ASN A 149 9.67 -16.64 -17.38
CA ASN A 149 9.21 -16.99 -16.04
C ASN A 149 10.38 -17.51 -15.17
N GLN A 150 10.51 -17.00 -13.96
CA GLN A 150 11.50 -17.42 -12.96
C GLN A 150 10.91 -18.43 -11.98
N ILE A 151 9.61 -18.36 -11.69
CA ILE A 151 8.94 -19.14 -10.64
C ILE A 151 7.56 -19.61 -11.10
N GLU A 152 7.20 -20.87 -10.86
CA GLU A 152 5.88 -21.41 -11.22
C GLU A 152 4.74 -20.66 -10.49
N ASP A 153 3.72 -20.26 -11.24
CA ASP A 153 2.66 -19.35 -10.80
C ASP A 153 1.27 -19.74 -11.32
N SER A 154 1.14 -20.82 -12.10
CA SER A 154 -0.12 -21.21 -12.75
C SER A 154 -1.28 -21.42 -11.75
N ALA A 155 -1.00 -22.01 -10.58
CA ALA A 155 -2.00 -22.19 -9.53
C ALA A 155 -2.49 -20.86 -8.94
N ILE A 156 -1.61 -19.86 -8.83
CA ILE A 156 -1.93 -18.53 -8.29
C ILE A 156 -2.80 -17.76 -9.29
N ILE A 157 -2.49 -17.84 -10.59
CA ILE A 157 -3.30 -17.24 -11.66
C ILE A 157 -4.70 -17.84 -11.66
N ALA A 158 -4.79 -19.18 -11.67
CA ALA A 158 -6.07 -19.89 -11.66
C ALA A 158 -6.93 -19.52 -10.44
N LYS A 159 -6.32 -19.46 -9.26
CA LYS A 159 -7.01 -19.08 -8.02
C LYS A 159 -7.47 -17.63 -8.02
N SER A 160 -6.66 -16.72 -8.56
CA SER A 160 -7.01 -15.29 -8.68
C SER A 160 -8.27 -15.12 -9.55
N ASN A 161 -8.29 -15.77 -10.72
CA ASN A 161 -9.45 -15.76 -11.60
C ASN A 161 -10.70 -16.34 -10.93
N GLN A 162 -10.54 -17.43 -10.16
CA GLN A 162 -11.65 -18.05 -9.42
C GLN A 162 -12.24 -17.14 -8.32
N LEU A 163 -11.43 -16.22 -7.79
CA LEU A 163 -11.79 -15.28 -6.73
C LEU A 163 -12.17 -13.88 -7.24
N ASN A 164 -12.29 -13.70 -8.56
CA ASN A 164 -12.48 -12.40 -9.21
C ASN A 164 -11.43 -11.37 -8.72
N ILE A 165 -10.16 -11.76 -8.81
CA ILE A 165 -9.00 -10.90 -8.62
C ILE A 165 -8.25 -10.91 -9.94
N ILE A 166 -7.96 -9.75 -10.50
CA ILE A 166 -7.29 -9.63 -11.81
C ILE A 166 -5.79 -9.91 -11.62
N PRO A 167 -5.25 -11.04 -12.10
CA PRO A 167 -3.83 -11.31 -11.98
C PRO A 167 -3.07 -10.47 -13.01
N LEU A 168 -1.99 -9.83 -12.57
CA LEU A 168 -1.07 -9.05 -13.39
C LEU A 168 0.29 -9.75 -13.44
N LEU A 169 0.82 -9.92 -14.65
CA LEU A 169 2.18 -10.43 -14.88
C LEU A 169 3.15 -9.34 -14.40
N MET A 170 3.84 -9.57 -13.28
CA MET A 170 4.83 -8.59 -12.80
C MET A 170 6.21 -8.92 -13.36
N ILE A 171 6.77 -7.97 -14.10
CA ILE A 171 8.08 -8.09 -14.73
C ILE A 171 9.07 -7.09 -14.16
N ARG A 172 10.27 -7.59 -13.84
CA ARG A 172 11.33 -6.84 -13.18
C ARG A 172 12.65 -6.96 -13.94
N ASN A 173 13.51 -5.95 -13.90
CA ASN A 173 14.92 -6.07 -14.32
C ASN A 173 15.75 -6.75 -13.22
N PHE A 174 15.27 -7.89 -12.72
CA PHE A 174 15.82 -8.57 -11.56
C PHE A 174 16.60 -9.80 -12.00
N THR A 175 17.89 -9.83 -11.70
CA THR A 175 18.80 -10.92 -12.09
C THR A 175 19.60 -11.39 -10.88
N GLY A 176 19.66 -12.71 -10.68
CA GLY A 176 20.27 -13.27 -9.47
C GLY A 176 19.46 -12.89 -8.24
N SER A 177 19.95 -11.95 -7.43
CA SER A 177 19.35 -11.54 -6.17
C SER A 177 19.04 -10.04 -6.06
N ASP A 178 19.22 -9.27 -7.14
CA ASP A 178 19.00 -7.81 -7.11
C ASP A 178 18.53 -7.27 -8.47
N PHE A 179 18.07 -6.03 -8.48
CA PHE A 179 17.80 -5.26 -9.68
C PHE A 179 19.09 -4.92 -10.43
N SER A 180 19.08 -5.01 -11.76
CA SER A 180 20.19 -4.67 -12.64
C SER A 180 19.90 -3.41 -13.47
N PRO A 181 20.51 -2.26 -13.13
CA PRO A 181 20.51 -1.06 -13.97
C PRO A 181 21.05 -1.32 -15.37
N GLU A 182 22.05 -2.20 -15.50
CA GLU A 182 22.72 -2.53 -16.75
C GLU A 182 21.78 -3.29 -17.70
N LEU A 183 21.03 -4.27 -17.17
CA LEU A 183 20.03 -5.01 -17.94
C LEU A 183 18.94 -4.07 -18.47
N ALA A 184 18.34 -3.24 -17.60
CA ALA A 184 17.35 -2.25 -18.03
C ALA A 184 17.96 -1.27 -19.04
N GLY A 185 19.18 -0.80 -18.78
CA GLY A 185 19.93 0.12 -19.62
C GLY A 185 20.16 -0.39 -21.04
N ARG A 186 20.54 -1.67 -21.15
CA ARG A 186 20.82 -2.36 -22.41
C ARG A 186 19.55 -2.58 -23.23
N VAL A 187 18.52 -3.15 -22.61
CA VAL A 187 17.29 -3.54 -23.32
C VAL A 187 16.50 -2.33 -23.75
N LEU A 188 16.31 -1.34 -22.85
CA LEU A 188 15.56 -0.12 -23.20
C LEU A 188 16.30 0.71 -24.26
N GLY A 189 17.62 0.75 -24.19
CA GLY A 189 18.47 1.54 -25.09
C GLY A 189 18.60 0.99 -26.52
N ASN A 190 18.10 -0.21 -26.79
CA ASN A 190 18.14 -0.84 -28.11
C ASN A 190 16.70 -1.05 -28.64
N PRO A 191 16.30 -0.41 -29.75
CA PRO A 191 14.95 -0.55 -30.29
C PRO A 191 14.52 -1.99 -30.59
N THR A 192 15.44 -2.84 -31.06
CA THR A 192 15.16 -4.26 -31.33
C THR A 192 14.88 -5.02 -30.04
N TYR A 193 15.71 -4.83 -29.00
CA TYR A 193 15.51 -5.52 -27.72
C TYR A 193 14.27 -5.03 -26.99
N ARG A 194 13.98 -3.73 -27.08
CA ARG A 194 12.73 -3.16 -26.58
C ARG A 194 11.51 -3.77 -27.28
N GLY A 195 11.55 -3.93 -28.60
CA GLY A 195 10.49 -4.59 -29.37
C GLY A 195 10.31 -6.07 -29.00
N ASN A 196 11.41 -6.80 -28.81
CA ASN A 196 11.37 -8.19 -28.31
C ASN A 196 10.69 -8.26 -26.94
N LEU A 197 10.98 -7.28 -26.06
CA LEU A 197 10.45 -7.28 -24.70
C LEU A 197 8.95 -7.04 -24.70
N VAL A 198 8.49 -6.07 -25.49
CA VAL A 198 7.05 -5.83 -25.69
C VAL A 198 6.36 -7.10 -26.20
N ALA A 199 6.88 -7.71 -27.27
CA ALA A 199 6.26 -8.88 -27.88
C ALA A 199 6.21 -10.08 -26.92
N SER A 200 7.30 -10.36 -26.21
CA SER A 200 7.37 -11.49 -25.27
C SER A 200 6.48 -11.30 -24.04
N ILE A 201 6.40 -10.08 -23.47
CA ILE A 201 5.47 -9.77 -22.37
C ILE A 201 4.02 -10.01 -22.82
N VAL A 202 3.63 -9.47 -23.98
CA VAL A 202 2.25 -9.59 -24.47
C VAL A 202 1.89 -11.06 -24.72
N ASN A 203 2.77 -11.82 -25.37
CA ASN A 203 2.56 -13.24 -25.61
C ASN A 203 2.38 -14.01 -24.30
N LEU A 204 3.27 -13.83 -23.32
CA LEU A 204 3.16 -14.49 -22.02
C LEU A 204 1.89 -14.09 -21.26
N THR A 205 1.52 -12.81 -21.32
CA THR A 205 0.31 -12.28 -20.66
C THR A 205 -0.94 -12.99 -21.19
N ILE A 206 -1.06 -13.10 -22.51
CA ILE A 206 -2.21 -13.74 -23.18
C ILE A 206 -2.18 -15.26 -22.98
N GLU A 207 -1.05 -15.91 -23.26
CA GLU A 207 -0.90 -17.37 -23.20
C GLU A 207 -1.22 -17.92 -21.81
N ARG A 208 -0.82 -17.19 -20.76
CA ARG A 208 -0.98 -17.63 -19.38
C ARG A 208 -2.24 -17.10 -18.70
N GLY A 209 -3.07 -16.33 -19.40
CA GLY A 209 -4.37 -15.87 -18.91
C GLY A 209 -4.29 -14.78 -17.83
N PHE A 210 -3.32 -13.87 -17.95
CA PHE A 210 -3.25 -12.66 -17.12
C PHE A 210 -4.22 -11.59 -17.63
N GLY A 211 -4.77 -10.78 -16.72
CA GLY A 211 -5.60 -9.63 -17.06
C GLY A 211 -4.80 -8.36 -17.39
N GLY A 212 -3.47 -8.44 -17.37
CA GLY A 212 -2.57 -7.33 -17.65
C GLY A 212 -1.17 -7.54 -17.11
N VAL A 213 -0.41 -6.45 -17.05
CA VAL A 213 1.02 -6.44 -16.71
C VAL A 213 1.29 -5.38 -15.64
N SER A 214 2.17 -5.70 -14.70
CA SER A 214 2.76 -4.76 -13.74
C SER A 214 4.24 -4.58 -14.06
N ILE A 215 4.61 -3.42 -14.58
CA ILE A 215 6.01 -3.08 -14.89
C ILE A 215 6.70 -2.58 -13.63
N ASP A 216 7.77 -3.26 -13.22
CA ASP A 216 8.58 -2.89 -12.06
C ASP A 216 10.07 -2.88 -12.45
N LEU A 217 10.42 -1.92 -13.31
CA LEU A 217 11.80 -1.69 -13.70
C LEU A 217 12.41 -0.64 -12.78
N GLU A 218 13.34 -1.05 -11.92
CA GLU A 218 14.00 -0.18 -10.92
C GLU A 218 15.42 0.21 -11.35
N PHE A 219 15.88 1.36 -10.84
CA PHE A 219 17.23 1.92 -11.12
C PHE A 219 17.56 2.05 -12.61
N ILE A 220 16.56 2.34 -13.43
CA ILE A 220 16.73 2.58 -14.87
C ILE A 220 17.73 3.74 -15.05
N PRO A 221 18.80 3.57 -15.84
CA PRO A 221 19.77 4.64 -16.06
C PRO A 221 19.07 5.92 -16.57
N PRO A 222 19.35 7.10 -16.00
CA PRO A 222 18.64 8.34 -16.36
C PRO A 222 18.64 8.68 -17.85
N ALA A 223 19.70 8.32 -18.57
CA ALA A 223 19.79 8.48 -20.02
C ALA A 223 18.73 7.68 -20.81
N ARG A 224 18.09 6.68 -20.18
CA ARG A 224 17.03 5.85 -20.75
C ARG A 224 15.62 6.35 -20.43
N ARG A 225 15.47 7.55 -19.86
CA ARG A 225 14.16 8.15 -19.58
C ARG A 225 13.22 8.08 -20.78
N SER A 226 13.63 8.61 -21.93
CA SER A 226 12.79 8.60 -23.14
C SER A 226 12.57 7.19 -23.70
N ASP A 227 13.58 6.34 -23.63
CA ASP A 227 13.50 4.94 -24.06
C ASP A 227 12.46 4.15 -23.25
N PHE A 228 12.37 4.41 -21.95
CA PHE A 228 11.36 3.81 -21.07
C PHE A 228 9.95 4.26 -21.44
N ILE A 229 9.75 5.53 -21.79
CA ILE A 229 8.44 6.02 -22.24
C ILE A 229 8.02 5.40 -23.57
N ILE A 230 8.96 5.23 -24.50
CA ILE A 230 8.69 4.52 -25.77
C ILE A 230 8.28 3.08 -25.46
N PHE A 231 9.01 2.38 -24.59
CA PHE A 231 8.67 1.02 -24.18
C PHE A 231 7.25 0.92 -23.61
N LEU A 232 6.88 1.79 -22.66
CA LEU A 232 5.55 1.76 -22.05
C LEU A 232 4.44 2.09 -23.06
N THR A 233 4.68 3.02 -23.98
CA THR A 233 3.72 3.39 -25.02
C THR A 233 3.50 2.23 -26.00
N ASP A 234 4.58 1.62 -26.47
CA ASP A 234 4.53 0.46 -27.37
C ASP A 234 3.86 -0.73 -26.67
N LEU A 235 4.18 -0.96 -25.40
CA LEU A 235 3.57 -2.01 -24.60
C LEU A 235 2.07 -1.79 -24.42
N LYS A 236 1.61 -0.59 -24.04
CA LYS A 236 0.18 -0.32 -23.88
C LYS A 236 -0.57 -0.54 -25.20
N ASN A 237 -0.02 -0.04 -26.31
CA ASN A 237 -0.61 -0.23 -27.63
C ASN A 237 -0.74 -1.71 -28.00
N ALA A 238 0.27 -2.53 -27.68
CA ALA A 238 0.27 -3.96 -27.96
C ALA A 238 -0.63 -4.77 -26.99
N LEU A 239 -0.81 -4.31 -25.76
CA LEU A 239 -1.72 -4.91 -24.77
C LEU A 239 -3.21 -4.67 -25.10
N GLY A 240 -3.53 -3.59 -25.81
CA GLY A 240 -4.91 -3.21 -26.10
C GLY A 240 -5.70 -2.93 -24.81
N GLU A 241 -6.78 -3.68 -24.60
CA GLU A 241 -7.67 -3.54 -23.43
C GLU A 241 -7.07 -4.12 -22.14
N LEU A 242 -5.99 -4.90 -22.22
CA LEU A 242 -5.32 -5.42 -21.02
C LEU A 242 -4.68 -4.29 -20.21
N ILE A 243 -4.66 -4.47 -18.89
CA ILE A 243 -4.17 -3.45 -17.95
C ILE A 243 -2.66 -3.28 -18.07
N LEU A 244 -2.20 -2.04 -18.21
CA LEU A 244 -0.83 -1.63 -17.96
C LEU A 244 -0.74 -0.90 -16.61
N HIS A 245 -0.20 -1.59 -15.62
CA HIS A 245 0.18 -1.05 -14.32
C HIS A 245 1.70 -0.76 -14.30
N VAL A 246 2.12 0.39 -13.77
CA VAL A 246 3.53 0.79 -13.71
C VAL A 246 3.93 1.22 -12.30
N ASN A 247 4.99 0.62 -11.76
CA ASN A 247 5.58 0.98 -10.48
C ASN A 247 6.66 2.04 -10.69
N VAL A 248 6.66 3.06 -9.84
CA VAL A 248 7.65 4.15 -9.87
C VAL A 248 8.14 4.48 -8.47
N HIS A 249 9.44 4.76 -8.33
CA HIS A 249 9.98 5.28 -7.08
C HIS A 249 9.34 6.62 -6.73
N ALA A 250 9.03 6.82 -5.45
CA ALA A 250 8.51 8.07 -4.93
C ALA A 250 9.49 9.25 -5.14
N LYS A 251 8.95 10.40 -5.56
CA LYS A 251 9.69 11.65 -5.65
C LYS A 251 8.80 12.86 -5.36
N THR A 252 9.41 13.96 -4.95
CA THR A 252 8.74 15.24 -4.64
C THR A 252 9.03 16.34 -5.67
N ALA A 253 9.88 16.06 -6.65
CA ALA A 253 10.23 16.94 -7.75
C ALA A 253 10.74 16.12 -8.94
N ASP A 254 10.73 16.69 -10.15
CA ASP A 254 11.39 16.05 -11.28
C ASP A 254 12.89 16.34 -11.24
N ILE A 255 13.69 15.28 -11.08
CA ILE A 255 15.15 15.36 -11.05
C ILE A 255 15.70 14.39 -12.09
N PRO A 256 15.69 14.75 -13.39
CA PRO A 256 16.01 13.82 -14.48
C PRO A 256 17.42 13.22 -14.43
N THR A 257 18.35 13.80 -13.65
CA THR A 257 19.71 13.29 -13.50
C THR A 257 19.89 12.34 -12.31
N ASN A 258 18.89 12.20 -11.44
CA ASN A 258 18.99 11.35 -10.26
C ASN A 258 18.99 9.87 -10.67
N ARG A 259 19.96 9.09 -10.15
CA ARG A 259 20.16 7.67 -10.51
C ARG A 259 19.00 6.73 -10.15
N ILE A 260 18.15 7.11 -9.18
CA ILE A 260 17.01 6.31 -8.74
C ILE A 260 15.77 6.76 -9.49
N ILE A 261 15.45 8.07 -9.42
CA ILE A 261 14.14 8.58 -9.86
C ILE A 261 14.14 9.23 -11.25
N GLY A 262 15.32 9.45 -11.84
CA GLY A 262 15.51 10.31 -13.01
C GLY A 262 14.88 9.77 -14.29
N ALA A 263 14.78 8.45 -14.43
CA ALA A 263 14.14 7.80 -15.57
C ALA A 263 12.61 7.82 -15.52
N TYR A 264 11.97 8.07 -14.36
CA TYR A 264 10.51 8.06 -14.25
C TYR A 264 9.92 9.40 -14.61
N ASP A 265 9.53 9.58 -15.87
CA ASP A 265 8.71 10.72 -16.29
C ASP A 265 7.25 10.52 -15.86
N TYR A 266 6.86 11.06 -14.71
CA TYR A 266 5.53 10.83 -14.15
C TYR A 266 4.40 11.25 -15.10
N ALA A 267 4.56 12.37 -15.81
CA ALA A 267 3.54 12.85 -16.74
C ALA A 267 3.41 11.93 -17.96
N ALA A 268 4.53 11.52 -18.55
CA ALA A 268 4.49 10.62 -19.70
C ALA A 268 4.04 9.20 -19.31
N ILE A 269 4.48 8.70 -18.15
CA ILE A 269 4.02 7.42 -17.58
C ILE A 269 2.52 7.46 -17.31
N GLY A 270 2.02 8.50 -16.64
CA GLY A 270 0.59 8.64 -16.34
C GLY A 270 -0.30 8.76 -17.58
N LYS A 271 0.26 9.19 -18.72
CA LYS A 271 -0.42 9.18 -20.01
C LYS A 271 -0.48 7.77 -20.64
N ALA A 272 0.61 7.00 -20.53
CA ALA A 272 0.71 5.66 -21.13
C ALA A 272 0.02 4.56 -20.30
N ALA A 273 0.14 4.61 -18.98
CA ALA A 273 -0.37 3.57 -18.09
C ALA A 273 -1.86 3.74 -17.77
N ASP A 274 -2.52 2.62 -17.45
CA ASP A 274 -3.88 2.64 -16.89
C ASP A 274 -3.82 2.97 -15.40
N LEU A 275 -2.84 2.39 -14.70
CA LEU A 275 -2.59 2.61 -13.28
C LEU A 275 -1.10 2.85 -13.02
N VAL A 276 -0.81 3.74 -12.07
CA VAL A 276 0.56 4.03 -11.62
C VAL A 276 0.63 3.86 -10.11
N ALA A 277 1.45 2.92 -9.65
CA ALA A 277 1.78 2.77 -8.24
C ALA A 277 3.04 3.56 -7.89
N VAL A 278 2.87 4.59 -7.07
CA VAL A 278 3.98 5.35 -6.51
C VAL A 278 4.44 4.65 -5.23
N MET A 279 5.69 4.21 -5.19
CA MET A 279 6.28 3.47 -4.07
C MET A 279 6.54 4.38 -2.85
N THR A 280 5.47 4.81 -2.19
CA THR A 280 5.46 5.63 -0.97
C THR A 280 5.79 4.81 0.29
N ILE A 281 6.82 3.97 0.19
CA ILE A 281 7.38 3.13 1.26
C ILE A 281 8.90 3.25 1.23
N ASP A 282 9.57 2.63 2.19
CA ASP A 282 11.04 2.62 2.32
C ASP A 282 11.67 4.02 2.42
N TYR A 283 10.99 4.95 3.10
CA TYR A 283 11.66 6.13 3.64
C TYR A 283 12.74 5.68 4.65
N GLY A 284 12.34 4.88 5.64
CA GLY A 284 13.24 4.11 6.49
C GLY A 284 13.64 2.80 5.82
N TYR A 285 14.53 2.87 4.83
CA TYR A 285 14.99 1.71 4.05
C TYR A 285 15.95 0.77 4.82
N PRO A 286 16.12 -0.50 4.43
CA PRO A 286 16.95 -1.47 5.15
C PRO A 286 18.40 -1.04 5.40
N GLY A 287 19.04 -0.36 4.44
CA GLY A 287 20.42 0.13 4.59
C GLY A 287 20.56 1.44 5.39
N GLY A 288 19.44 2.08 5.73
CA GLY A 288 19.41 3.37 6.43
C GLY A 288 19.36 3.23 7.96
N PRO A 289 19.37 4.37 8.68
CA PRO A 289 19.16 4.39 10.13
C PRO A 289 17.73 3.93 10.51
N PRO A 290 17.44 3.76 11.81
CA PRO A 290 16.09 3.44 12.29
C PRO A 290 15.10 4.60 12.12
N ASP A 291 14.40 4.58 11.00
CA ASP A 291 13.36 5.57 10.64
C ASP A 291 12.01 4.89 10.35
N PRO A 292 10.88 5.63 10.43
CA PRO A 292 9.57 5.13 10.03
C PRO A 292 9.57 4.65 8.56
N ILE A 293 8.82 3.59 8.29
CA ILE A 293 8.75 2.98 6.95
C ILE A 293 8.16 3.97 5.92
N ALA A 294 7.05 4.61 6.28
CA ALA A 294 6.32 5.51 5.42
C ALA A 294 5.69 6.66 6.23
N PRO A 295 6.50 7.64 6.71
CA PRO A 295 6.00 8.79 7.45
C PRO A 295 4.98 9.57 6.61
N ILE A 296 3.83 9.89 7.23
CA ILE A 296 2.67 10.45 6.53
C ILE A 296 2.96 11.80 5.87
N THR A 297 3.83 12.61 6.48
CA THR A 297 4.19 13.95 5.98
C THR A 297 4.97 13.87 4.68
N TRP A 298 5.92 12.94 4.58
CA TRP A 298 6.65 12.66 3.35
C TRP A 298 5.72 12.04 2.30
N MET A 299 4.87 11.09 2.68
CA MET A 299 3.89 10.50 1.77
C MET A 299 2.97 11.56 1.16
N GLU A 300 2.45 12.49 1.97
CA GLU A 300 1.59 13.58 1.47
C GLU A 300 2.36 14.52 0.52
N GLN A 301 3.64 14.83 0.78
CA GLN A 301 4.48 15.60 -0.15
C GLN A 301 4.65 14.88 -1.50
N VAL A 302 4.88 13.56 -1.48
CA VAL A 302 4.98 12.76 -2.70
C VAL A 302 3.65 12.77 -3.45
N ILE A 303 2.51 12.60 -2.76
CA ILE A 303 1.17 12.67 -3.37
C ILE A 303 0.94 14.03 -4.01
N GLN A 304 1.20 15.12 -3.28
CA GLN A 304 0.99 16.49 -3.75
C GLN A 304 1.79 16.78 -5.02
N TYR A 305 3.03 16.32 -5.12
CA TYR A 305 3.79 16.41 -6.36
C TYR A 305 3.19 15.52 -7.45
N SER A 306 2.92 14.25 -7.13
CA SER A 306 2.47 13.24 -8.10
C SER A 306 1.18 13.61 -8.80
N ILE A 307 0.19 14.17 -8.08
CA ILE A 307 -1.11 14.57 -8.67
C ILE A 307 -0.99 15.78 -9.61
N THR A 308 0.14 16.50 -9.61
CA THR A 308 0.40 17.52 -10.65
C THR A 308 0.82 16.91 -11.98
N GLN A 309 1.22 15.63 -11.98
CA GLN A 309 1.78 14.92 -13.12
C GLN A 309 0.90 13.74 -13.58
N ILE A 310 0.25 13.05 -12.65
CA ILE A 310 -0.56 11.86 -12.86
C ILE A 310 -2.00 12.17 -12.47
N ASN A 311 -2.97 11.74 -13.28
CA ASN A 311 -4.37 11.83 -12.90
C ASN A 311 -4.59 11.06 -11.57
N PRO A 312 -5.14 11.69 -10.51
CA PRO A 312 -5.40 11.01 -9.23
C PRO A 312 -6.17 9.70 -9.38
N ARG A 313 -7.11 9.62 -10.32
CA ARG A 313 -7.91 8.41 -10.62
C ARG A 313 -7.15 7.27 -11.28
N LYS A 314 -5.88 7.49 -11.64
CA LYS A 314 -4.95 6.44 -12.07
C LYS A 314 -3.85 6.15 -11.03
N MET A 315 -3.77 6.96 -9.97
CA MET A 315 -2.65 6.91 -9.03
C MET A 315 -2.98 6.05 -7.81
N GLN A 316 -2.10 5.10 -7.51
CA GLN A 316 -2.09 4.33 -6.28
C GLN A 316 -0.86 4.69 -5.44
N ILE A 317 -1.00 4.65 -4.11
CA ILE A 317 0.12 4.76 -3.17
C ILE A 317 0.48 3.38 -2.62
N ALA A 318 1.74 3.15 -2.28
CA ALA A 318 2.17 1.90 -1.68
C ALA A 318 2.00 1.94 -0.15
N MET A 319 1.48 0.85 0.40
CA MET A 319 1.41 0.58 1.84
C MET A 319 2.26 -0.64 2.19
N ALA A 320 3.12 -0.48 3.19
CA ALA A 320 3.93 -1.55 3.73
C ALA A 320 3.08 -2.45 4.64
N LEU A 321 3.24 -3.77 4.50
CA LEU A 321 2.72 -4.77 5.45
C LEU A 321 3.81 -5.29 6.41
N TYR A 322 4.88 -4.51 6.55
CA TYR A 322 6.08 -4.85 7.31
C TYR A 322 6.58 -3.68 8.15
N GLY A 323 7.52 -4.02 9.03
CA GLY A 323 8.40 -3.08 9.71
C GLY A 323 9.84 -3.60 9.73
N TYR A 324 10.72 -2.79 10.29
CA TYR A 324 12.13 -3.13 10.47
C TYR A 324 12.52 -3.08 11.93
N ASP A 325 13.08 -4.17 12.43
CA ASP A 325 13.87 -4.21 13.66
C ASP A 325 15.33 -3.94 13.31
N LYS A 326 15.85 -2.81 13.77
CA LYS A 326 17.20 -2.33 13.45
C LYS A 326 18.06 -2.24 14.70
N VAL A 327 19.26 -2.80 14.61
CA VAL A 327 20.33 -2.58 15.58
C VAL A 327 20.86 -1.15 15.39
N VAL A 328 20.74 -0.30 16.41
CA VAL A 328 21.04 1.14 16.33
C VAL A 328 22.48 1.41 15.93
N GLN A 329 23.43 0.63 16.46
CA GLN A 329 24.87 0.87 16.25
C GLN A 329 25.36 0.45 14.86
N SER A 330 24.70 -0.52 14.21
CA SER A 330 25.17 -1.12 12.96
C SER A 330 24.20 -1.00 11.79
N ASN A 331 22.99 -0.50 12.03
CA ASN A 331 21.86 -0.52 11.10
C ASN A 331 21.51 -1.92 10.57
N LYS A 332 22.02 -2.98 11.21
CA LYS A 332 21.66 -4.36 10.86
C LYS A 332 20.15 -4.50 10.99
N THR A 333 19.51 -4.84 9.87
CA THR A 333 18.05 -4.82 9.74
C THR A 333 17.51 -6.24 9.69
N ASN A 334 16.46 -6.49 10.46
CA ASN A 334 15.59 -7.65 10.34
C ASN A 334 14.20 -7.17 9.90
N ALA A 335 13.77 -7.60 8.71
CA ALA A 335 12.42 -7.33 8.21
C ALA A 335 11.41 -8.29 8.85
N GLN A 336 10.25 -7.77 9.21
CA GLN A 336 9.19 -8.58 9.80
C GLN A 336 7.81 -8.04 9.43
N SER A 337 6.78 -8.89 9.43
CA SER A 337 5.41 -8.42 9.20
C SER A 337 4.97 -7.47 10.32
N VAL A 338 3.94 -6.67 10.05
CA VAL A 338 3.27 -5.84 11.06
C VAL A 338 2.86 -6.66 12.28
N LEU A 339 2.25 -7.83 12.05
CA LEU A 339 1.83 -8.69 13.15
C LEU A 339 3.00 -9.25 13.95
N ALA A 340 4.12 -9.57 13.29
CA ALA A 340 5.32 -10.05 13.98
C ALA A 340 5.96 -8.94 14.83
N ALA A 341 6.06 -7.70 14.33
CA ALA A 341 6.54 -6.56 15.11
C ALA A 341 5.66 -6.29 16.35
N GLN A 342 4.33 -6.33 16.16
CA GLN A 342 3.37 -6.23 17.26
C GLN A 342 3.59 -7.32 18.32
N ASN A 343 3.64 -8.58 17.88
CA ASN A 343 3.73 -9.72 18.79
C ASN A 343 5.10 -9.80 19.47
N GLN A 344 6.16 -9.30 18.83
CA GLN A 344 7.46 -9.13 19.45
C GLN A 344 7.37 -8.14 20.63
N ALA A 345 6.77 -6.96 20.46
CA ALA A 345 6.57 -6.00 21.55
C ALA A 345 5.79 -6.62 22.72
N ILE A 346 4.77 -7.44 22.41
CA ILE A 346 4.00 -8.18 23.42
C ILE A 346 4.89 -9.18 24.15
N THR A 347 5.67 -10.00 23.43
CA THR A 347 6.56 -11.01 24.03
C THR A 347 7.65 -10.38 24.89
N THR A 348 8.17 -9.21 24.51
CA THR A 348 9.21 -8.50 25.29
C THR A 348 8.63 -7.62 26.39
N GLY A 349 7.30 -7.49 26.50
CA GLY A 349 6.64 -6.59 27.44
C GLY A 349 6.98 -5.12 27.18
N THR A 350 7.34 -4.76 25.95
CA THR A 350 7.78 -3.41 25.58
C THR A 350 6.57 -2.57 25.15
N PRO A 351 6.33 -1.41 25.78
CA PRO A 351 5.30 -0.49 25.32
C PRO A 351 5.53 -0.02 23.87
N ILE A 352 4.44 0.10 23.11
CA ILE A 352 4.46 0.63 21.75
C ILE A 352 4.19 2.13 21.78
N GLU A 353 5.17 2.93 21.38
CA GLU A 353 5.02 4.36 21.21
C GLU A 353 4.40 4.69 19.84
N PHE A 354 3.80 5.88 19.71
CA PHE A 354 3.27 6.36 18.45
C PHE A 354 3.77 7.77 18.16
N ASP A 355 4.59 7.91 17.12
CA ASP A 355 5.07 9.22 16.74
C ASP A 355 3.96 10.01 16.03
N SER A 356 3.50 11.08 16.67
CA SER A 356 2.36 11.86 16.20
C SER A 356 2.62 12.65 14.91
N THR A 357 3.89 12.84 14.53
CA THR A 357 4.33 13.58 13.34
C THR A 357 4.33 12.69 12.11
N SER A 358 5.05 11.57 12.17
CA SER A 358 5.10 10.55 11.11
C SER A 358 3.82 9.73 11.03
N LYS A 359 3.02 9.70 12.11
CA LYS A 359 1.87 8.81 12.28
C LYS A 359 2.28 7.34 12.17
N SER A 360 3.40 6.98 12.79
CA SER A 360 3.93 5.61 12.77
C SER A 360 4.21 5.08 14.19
N PRO A 361 3.85 3.81 14.47
CA PRO A 361 4.20 3.16 15.72
C PRO A 361 5.68 2.74 15.74
N TRP A 362 6.27 2.76 16.93
CA TRP A 362 7.62 2.28 17.14
C TRP A 362 7.84 1.83 18.59
N TYR A 363 8.92 1.09 18.82
CA TYR A 363 9.39 0.80 20.18
C TYR A 363 10.89 0.53 20.19
N ARG A 364 11.47 0.54 21.39
CA ARG A 364 12.88 0.30 21.63
C ARG A 364 13.07 -0.79 22.68
N TYR A 365 14.00 -1.70 22.45
CA TYR A 365 14.34 -2.75 23.40
C TYR A 365 15.82 -3.11 23.32
N TRP A 366 16.30 -3.88 24.30
CA TRP A 366 17.70 -4.34 24.37
C TRP A 366 17.77 -5.85 24.21
N ARG A 367 18.73 -6.31 23.40
CA ARG A 367 19.11 -7.72 23.29
C ARG A 367 20.55 -7.87 23.76
N GLY A 368 20.73 -8.21 25.04
CA GLY A 368 22.05 -8.13 25.68
C GLY A 368 22.53 -6.67 25.71
N VAL A 369 23.60 -6.38 24.96
CA VAL A 369 24.17 -5.03 24.83
C VAL A 369 23.77 -4.34 23.52
N GLU A 370 23.04 -5.01 22.63
CA GLU A 370 22.58 -4.42 21.39
C GLU A 370 21.27 -3.66 21.65
N GLU A 371 21.24 -2.41 21.20
CA GLU A 371 20.04 -1.59 21.23
C GLU A 371 19.30 -1.78 19.92
N HIS A 372 18.00 -2.07 20.02
CA HIS A 372 17.12 -2.27 18.89
C HIS A 372 16.02 -1.21 18.86
N VAL A 373 15.73 -0.69 17.68
CA VAL A 373 14.57 0.17 17.41
C VAL A 373 13.75 -0.50 16.32
N VAL A 374 12.45 -0.65 16.60
CA VAL A 374 11.48 -1.23 15.66
C VAL A 374 10.52 -0.15 15.20
N TRP A 375 10.49 0.11 13.90
CA TRP A 375 9.46 0.91 13.24
C TRP A 375 8.60 0.00 12.38
N PHE A 376 7.28 0.14 12.48
CA PHE A 376 6.32 -0.67 11.74
C PHE A 376 5.06 0.13 11.43
N GLU A 377 4.01 -0.54 10.97
CA GLU A 377 2.69 0.04 10.69
C GLU A 377 1.64 -0.57 11.63
N ASP A 378 0.59 0.15 11.98
CA ASP A 378 -0.56 -0.40 12.70
C ASP A 378 -1.86 0.22 12.20
N ILE A 379 -2.99 -0.12 12.83
CA ILE A 379 -4.29 0.40 12.39
C ILE A 379 -4.39 1.93 12.46
N ARG A 380 -3.65 2.60 13.35
CA ARG A 380 -3.65 4.07 13.45
C ARG A 380 -2.97 4.66 12.22
N SER A 381 -1.82 4.12 11.83
CA SER A 381 -1.07 4.59 10.67
C SER A 381 -1.78 4.27 9.35
N TYR A 382 -2.40 3.09 9.21
CA TYR A 382 -3.19 2.75 8.02
C TYR A 382 -4.39 3.68 7.81
N ILE A 383 -5.14 4.01 8.87
CA ILE A 383 -6.28 4.93 8.77
C ILE A 383 -5.84 6.31 8.23
N GLU A 384 -4.70 6.82 8.65
CA GLU A 384 -4.15 8.08 8.14
C GLU A 384 -3.77 7.99 6.65
N LYS A 385 -3.25 6.85 6.20
CA LYS A 385 -2.93 6.64 4.78
C LYS A 385 -4.21 6.51 3.93
N TYR A 386 -5.24 5.82 4.41
CA TYR A 386 -6.57 5.79 3.75
C TYR A 386 -7.22 7.18 3.71
N ARG A 387 -7.03 8.00 4.75
CA ARG A 387 -7.47 9.40 4.75
C ARG A 387 -6.85 10.19 3.58
N LEU A 388 -5.56 10.00 3.29
CA LEU A 388 -4.91 10.65 2.14
C LEU A 388 -5.55 10.20 0.81
N ILE A 389 -5.86 8.91 0.66
CA ILE A 389 -6.52 8.38 -0.55
C ILE A 389 -7.86 9.04 -0.79
N ASP A 390 -8.69 9.19 0.25
CA ASP A 390 -10.02 9.82 0.14
C ASP A 390 -9.89 11.32 -0.18
N VAL A 391 -9.06 12.05 0.58
CA VAL A 391 -8.86 13.50 0.45
C VAL A 391 -8.29 13.89 -0.91
N TYR A 392 -7.38 13.08 -1.45
CA TYR A 392 -6.75 13.34 -2.75
C TYR A 392 -7.43 12.62 -3.91
N HIS A 393 -8.53 11.90 -3.64
CA HIS A 393 -9.31 11.18 -4.64
C HIS A 393 -8.46 10.22 -5.50
N LEU A 394 -7.52 9.53 -4.84
CA LEU A 394 -6.63 8.58 -5.49
C LEU A 394 -7.40 7.34 -5.96
N SER A 395 -6.86 6.61 -6.93
CA SER A 395 -7.43 5.34 -7.41
C SER A 395 -7.46 4.29 -6.30
N GLY A 396 -6.44 4.29 -5.43
CA GLY A 396 -6.38 3.40 -4.27
C GLY A 396 -4.98 3.14 -3.79
N THR A 397 -4.66 1.88 -3.49
CA THR A 397 -3.40 1.51 -2.84
C THR A 397 -2.86 0.17 -3.30
N THR A 398 -1.54 0.01 -3.20
CA THR A 398 -0.86 -1.27 -3.34
C THR A 398 -0.32 -1.77 -2.00
N PHE A 399 -0.13 -3.08 -1.84
CA PHE A 399 0.36 -3.71 -0.61
C PHE A 399 1.61 -4.55 -0.86
N TRP A 400 2.75 -4.11 -0.33
CA TRP A 400 4.00 -4.88 -0.33
C TRP A 400 4.24 -5.54 1.03
N GLN A 401 4.19 -6.86 1.17
CA GLN A 401 3.55 -7.81 0.26
C GLN A 401 2.54 -8.68 1.03
N ILE A 402 1.55 -9.26 0.35
CA ILE A 402 0.36 -9.84 1.00
C ILE A 402 0.63 -11.10 1.84
N SER A 403 1.81 -11.72 1.69
CA SER A 403 2.26 -12.81 2.55
C SER A 403 2.66 -12.35 3.95
N LEU A 404 2.80 -11.04 4.18
CA LEU A 404 3.11 -10.46 5.47
C LEU A 404 1.81 -10.11 6.21
N ALA A 405 1.61 -10.77 7.36
CA ALA A 405 0.39 -10.62 8.13
C ALA A 405 0.20 -9.21 8.70
N ALA A 406 -0.95 -8.62 8.42
CA ALA A 406 -1.43 -7.33 8.93
C ALA A 406 -2.96 -7.37 9.14
N PRO A 407 -3.46 -8.17 10.09
CA PRO A 407 -4.88 -8.53 10.18
C PRO A 407 -5.81 -7.31 10.36
N GLN A 408 -5.36 -6.29 11.11
CA GLN A 408 -6.16 -5.08 11.31
C GLN A 408 -6.38 -4.30 10.00
N ASN A 409 -5.40 -4.28 9.09
CA ASN A 409 -5.54 -3.63 7.79
C ASN A 409 -6.68 -4.30 6.97
N TRP A 410 -6.64 -5.62 6.87
CA TRP A 410 -7.63 -6.39 6.12
C TRP A 410 -9.02 -6.30 6.74
N ALA A 411 -9.10 -6.34 8.08
CA ALA A 411 -10.35 -6.14 8.81
C ALA A 411 -10.94 -4.74 8.60
N PHE A 412 -10.08 -3.71 8.57
CA PHE A 412 -10.49 -2.34 8.28
C PHE A 412 -11.02 -2.18 6.86
N LEU A 413 -10.29 -2.68 5.85
CA LEU A 413 -10.71 -2.67 4.44
C LEU A 413 -12.08 -3.32 4.27
N SER A 414 -12.22 -4.56 4.75
CA SER A 414 -13.46 -5.34 4.67
C SER A 414 -14.68 -4.55 5.19
N ARG A 415 -14.49 -3.85 6.30
CA ARG A 415 -15.58 -3.14 6.99
C ARG A 415 -15.88 -1.76 6.41
N ASN A 416 -14.85 -1.00 6.04
CA ASN A 416 -14.96 0.45 5.84
C ASN A 416 -14.79 0.89 4.38
N ILE A 417 -14.25 0.02 3.53
CA ILE A 417 -13.89 0.37 2.14
C ILE A 417 -14.68 -0.54 1.18
N ALA A 418 -15.13 0.04 0.07
CA ALA A 418 -15.69 -0.68 -1.06
C ALA A 418 -14.53 -0.95 -2.04
N VAL A 419 -14.00 -2.17 -2.02
CA VAL A 419 -12.93 -2.56 -2.95
C VAL A 419 -13.55 -2.92 -4.29
N MET A 420 -13.15 -2.20 -5.34
CA MET A 420 -13.63 -2.44 -6.70
C MET A 420 -13.20 -3.82 -7.18
N LYS A 421 -14.08 -4.53 -7.89
CA LYS A 421 -13.76 -5.85 -8.47
C LYS A 421 -13.56 -5.81 -9.98
N ASN A 422 -14.23 -4.87 -10.65
CA ASN A 422 -14.05 -4.52 -12.05
C ASN A 422 -13.98 -3.00 -12.14
N MET A 423 -13.19 -2.47 -13.09
CA MET A 423 -13.23 -1.04 -13.44
C MET A 423 -14.05 -0.90 -14.71
N ASP A 424 -15.38 -0.77 -14.55
CA ASP A 424 -16.29 -0.32 -15.61
C ASP A 424 -16.44 1.21 -15.57
#